data_AF-A0A4S4FWC1-F1
#
_entry.id   AF-A0A4S4FWC1-F1
#
_cell.length_a   1.000
_cell.length_b   1.000
_cell.length_c   1.000
_cell.angle_alpha   90.00
_cell.angle_beta   90.00
_cell.angle_gamma   90.00
#
_symmetry.space_group_name_H-M   'P 1'
#
loop_
_entity.id
_entity.type
_entity.pdbx_description
1 polymer ?
#
loop_
_entity_poly.entity_id
_entity_poly.type
_entity_poly.pdbx_seq_one_letter_code
_entity_poly.pdbx_strand_id
1 'polypeptide(L)'
;AARANWGGTWRLPTKAEFDELVNKCKWEWTTQGGKKGYRVIGPSGNSIFLPAAGWRSASLLDYTDTYGSYWSSTPDSSTSYACYLDFGSGLWYPGWGIRNSGFPVRPVSE
;
A
#
# COMPACT_ATOMS: atom_id res chain seq x y z
N ALA A 1 -17.03 -9.74 1.12
CA ALA A 1 -17.23 -9.81 2.58
C ALA A 1 -16.64 -8.61 3.32
N ALA A 2 -15.35 -8.24 3.15
CA ALA A 2 -14.70 -7.17 3.93
C ALA A 2 -15.44 -5.80 3.92
N ARG A 3 -15.81 -5.25 2.75
CA ARG A 3 -16.56 -3.98 2.64
C ARG A 3 -17.94 -4.01 3.32
N ALA A 4 -18.61 -5.16 3.33
CA ALA A 4 -19.96 -5.27 3.89
C ALA A 4 -19.97 -5.21 5.43
N ASN A 5 -18.85 -5.56 6.07
CA ASN A 5 -18.75 -5.65 7.53
C ASN A 5 -18.14 -4.39 8.18
N TRP A 6 -17.60 -3.45 7.40
CA TRP A 6 -16.88 -2.28 7.94
C TRP A 6 -17.76 -1.03 8.06
N GLY A 7 -18.95 -1.02 7.46
CA GLY A 7 -19.79 0.19 7.34
C GLY A 7 -19.17 1.24 6.41
N GLY A 8 -20.00 2.06 5.75
CA GLY A 8 -19.54 3.10 4.82
C GLY A 8 -19.08 2.61 3.45
N THR A 9 -18.56 3.53 2.63
CA THR A 9 -18.08 3.23 1.28
C THR A 9 -16.57 3.07 1.26
N TRP A 10 -16.11 1.84 0.99
CA TRP A 10 -14.69 1.52 0.87
C TRP A 10 -14.33 1.19 -0.57
N ARG A 11 -13.19 1.71 -1.02
CA ARG A 11 -12.61 1.42 -2.32
C ARG A 11 -11.12 1.11 -2.23
N LEU A 12 -10.58 0.61 -3.32
CA LEU A 12 -9.14 0.53 -3.50
C LEU A 12 -8.55 1.94 -3.60
N PRO A 13 -7.30 2.13 -3.15
CA PRO A 13 -6.57 3.36 -3.45
C PRO A 13 -6.32 3.45 -4.96
N THR A 14 -6.17 4.66 -5.46
CA THR A 14 -5.82 4.99 -6.84
C THR A 14 -4.34 5.31 -6.94
N LYS A 15 -3.79 5.30 -8.16
CA LYS A 15 -2.43 5.79 -8.41
C LYS A 15 -2.24 7.24 -7.91
N ALA A 16 -3.24 8.11 -8.12
CA ALA A 16 -3.14 9.52 -7.70
C ALA A 16 -2.97 9.66 -6.18
N GLU A 17 -3.65 8.82 -5.39
CA GLU A 17 -3.48 8.79 -3.94
C GLU A 17 -2.10 8.28 -3.54
N PHE A 18 -1.56 7.27 -4.23
CA PHE A 18 -0.18 6.84 -4.02
C PHE A 18 0.84 7.92 -4.40
N ASP A 19 0.63 8.60 -5.53
CA ASP A 19 1.45 9.74 -5.93
C ASP A 19 1.41 10.84 -4.86
N GLU A 20 0.25 11.10 -4.25
CA GLU A 20 0.14 12.06 -3.15
C GLU A 20 0.94 11.63 -1.91
N LEU A 21 0.83 10.36 -1.50
CA LEU A 21 1.60 9.82 -0.37
C LEU A 21 3.11 9.97 -0.58
N VAL A 22 3.58 9.71 -1.79
CA VAL A 22 5.02 9.77 -2.12
C VAL A 22 5.52 11.21 -2.22
N ASN A 23 4.73 12.11 -2.84
CA ASN A 23 5.20 13.46 -3.15
C ASN A 23 4.91 14.50 -2.07
N LYS A 24 3.89 14.29 -1.22
CA LYS A 24 3.44 15.30 -0.25
C LYS A 24 3.57 14.88 1.20
N CYS A 25 3.73 13.59 1.49
CA CYS A 25 3.75 13.11 2.87
C CYS A 25 5.16 12.81 3.36
N LYS A 26 5.34 12.90 4.68
CA LYS A 26 6.57 12.46 5.36
C LYS A 26 6.43 10.98 5.75
N TRP A 27 7.49 10.22 5.54
CA TRP A 27 7.55 8.79 5.86
C TRP A 27 8.52 8.55 7.01
N GLU A 28 8.02 7.99 8.12
CA GLU A 28 8.82 7.64 9.30
C GLU A 28 8.72 6.14 9.58
N TRP A 29 9.85 5.43 9.54
CA TRP A 29 9.86 4.01 9.87
C TRP A 29 9.63 3.82 11.37
N THR A 30 8.70 2.95 11.74
CA THR A 30 8.32 2.74 13.13
C THR A 30 7.75 1.34 13.38
N THR A 31 7.45 1.04 14.63
CA THR A 31 6.73 -0.16 15.05
C THR A 31 5.42 0.25 15.73
N GLN A 32 4.28 -0.19 15.18
CA GLN A 32 2.96 0.06 15.75
C GLN A 32 2.22 -1.27 15.94
N GLY A 33 1.76 -1.52 17.18
CA GLY A 33 1.04 -2.76 17.50
C GLY A 33 1.83 -4.04 17.22
N GLY A 34 3.17 -4.01 17.36
CA GLY A 34 4.05 -5.14 17.09
C GLY A 34 4.33 -5.41 15.61
N LYS A 35 3.92 -4.52 14.70
CA LYS A 35 4.22 -4.61 13.26
C LYS A 35 5.17 -3.48 12.85
N LYS A 36 6.19 -3.80 12.07
CA LYS A 36 7.08 -2.79 11.47
C LYS A 36 6.44 -2.21 10.21
N GLY A 37 6.78 -0.97 9.90
CA GLY A 37 6.30 -0.30 8.70
C GLY A 37 6.52 1.20 8.75
N TYR A 38 5.87 1.92 7.84
CA TYR A 38 5.93 3.37 7.81
C TYR A 38 4.70 4.02 8.42
N ARG A 39 4.93 5.01 9.27
CA ARG A 39 3.95 6.04 9.58
C ARG A 39 4.07 7.12 8.51
N VAL A 40 3.00 7.31 7.74
CA VAL A 40 2.92 8.30 6.67
C VAL A 40 2.11 9.48 7.16
N ILE A 41 2.73 10.66 7.22
CA ILE A 41 2.19 11.87 7.83
C ILE A 41 1.93 12.88 6.72
N GLY A 42 0.66 13.22 6.51
CA GLY A 42 0.25 14.20 5.50
C GLY A 42 0.54 15.65 5.93
N PRO A 43 0.48 16.61 4.99
CA PRO A 43 0.68 18.03 5.29
C PRO A 43 -0.26 18.60 6.35
N SER A 44 -1.44 18.00 6.52
CA SER A 44 -2.42 18.37 7.55
C SER A 44 -2.04 17.90 8.97
N GLY A 45 -0.98 17.11 9.12
CA GLY A 45 -0.58 16.48 10.38
C GLY A 45 -1.29 15.14 10.67
N ASN A 46 -2.32 14.80 9.89
CA ASN A 46 -2.96 13.48 9.97
C ASN A 46 -2.00 12.39 9.49
N SER A 47 -2.06 11.22 10.10
CA SER A 47 -1.15 10.12 9.75
C SER A 47 -1.85 8.78 9.62
N ILE A 48 -1.37 7.97 8.69
CA ILE A 48 -1.74 6.56 8.54
C ILE A 48 -0.55 5.66 8.82
N PHE A 49 -0.81 4.40 9.16
CA PHE A 49 0.22 3.37 9.27
C PHE A 49 0.11 2.38 8.11
N LEU A 50 1.23 2.15 7.44
CA LEU A 50 1.43 1.18 6.37
C LEU A 50 2.40 0.10 6.85
N PRO A 51 1.89 -1.08 7.26
CA PRO A 51 2.74 -2.19 7.66
C PRO A 51 3.67 -2.65 6.53
N ALA A 52 4.89 -3.03 6.87
CA ALA A 52 5.79 -3.78 5.99
C ALA A 52 5.30 -5.24 5.90
N ALA A 53 4.16 -5.43 5.26
CA ALA A 53 3.45 -6.69 5.20
C ALA A 53 4.11 -7.71 4.25
N GLY A 54 5.13 -7.29 3.49
CA GLY A 54 5.72 -8.09 2.43
C GLY A 54 4.73 -8.35 1.30
N TRP A 55 4.99 -9.42 0.55
CA TRP A 55 4.09 -9.92 -0.48
C TRP A 55 4.06 -11.44 -0.51
N ARG A 56 3.01 -11.99 -1.12
CA ARG A 56 2.88 -13.43 -1.32
C ARG A 56 3.30 -13.84 -2.73
N SER A 57 4.19 -14.83 -2.78
CA SER A 57 4.55 -15.57 -3.99
C SER A 57 4.14 -17.03 -3.80
N ALA A 58 3.09 -17.48 -4.50
CA ALA A 58 2.44 -18.76 -4.26
C ALA A 58 2.08 -18.98 -2.77
N SER A 59 2.72 -19.93 -2.10
CA SER A 59 2.51 -20.22 -0.68
C SER A 59 3.45 -19.46 0.26
N LEU A 60 4.47 -18.80 -0.27
CA LEU A 60 5.51 -18.11 0.50
C LEU A 60 5.10 -16.67 0.78
N LEU A 61 5.45 -16.21 1.98
CA LEU A 61 5.32 -14.82 2.39
C LEU A 61 6.74 -14.26 2.53
N ASP A 62 7.09 -13.33 1.65
CA ASP A 62 8.44 -12.79 1.55
C ASP A 62 8.51 -11.35 2.07
N TYR A 63 9.70 -10.94 2.53
CA TYR A 63 10.03 -9.56 2.90
C TYR A 63 9.15 -8.91 3.98
N THR A 64 8.52 -9.71 4.84
CA THR A 64 7.83 -9.19 6.03
C THR A 64 8.76 -8.36 6.89
N ASP A 65 8.22 -7.34 7.55
CA ASP A 65 8.93 -6.43 8.43
C ASP A 65 10.05 -5.61 7.76
N THR A 66 10.19 -5.69 6.43
CA THR A 66 11.23 -4.97 5.67
C THR A 66 10.64 -4.22 4.47
N TYR A 67 9.71 -4.82 3.73
CA TYR A 67 9.05 -4.21 2.58
C TYR A 67 7.53 -4.24 2.70
N GLY A 68 6.85 -3.33 2.01
CA GLY A 68 5.41 -3.35 1.84
C GLY A 68 5.03 -2.98 0.42
N SER A 69 4.20 -3.81 -0.21
CA SER A 69 3.70 -3.59 -1.57
C SER A 69 2.17 -3.59 -1.54
N TYR A 70 1.50 -2.58 -2.08
CA TYR A 70 0.05 -2.42 -1.98
C TYR A 70 -0.59 -2.14 -3.33
N TRP A 71 -1.61 -2.93 -3.73
CA TRP A 71 -2.32 -2.71 -4.99
C TRP A 71 -3.21 -1.47 -4.99
N SER A 72 -3.29 -0.80 -6.14
CA SER A 72 -4.29 0.23 -6.46
C SER A 72 -5.38 -0.31 -7.40
N SER A 73 -6.46 0.45 -7.59
CA SER A 73 -7.47 0.21 -8.65
C SER A 73 -7.05 0.71 -10.03
N THR A 74 -5.88 1.31 -10.20
CA THR A 74 -5.48 1.89 -11.49
C THR A 74 -4.86 0.80 -12.37
N PRO A 75 -5.54 0.37 -13.46
CA PRO A 75 -4.98 -0.60 -14.39
C PRO A 75 -3.95 0.06 -15.30
N ASP A 76 -3.01 -0.74 -15.81
CA ASP A 76 -2.24 -0.36 -16.99
C ASP A 76 -3.06 -0.60 -18.27
N SER A 77 -2.72 0.17 -19.31
CA SER A 77 -3.23 0.09 -20.68
C SER A 77 -3.25 -1.34 -21.27
N SER A 78 -2.27 -2.18 -20.92
CA SER A 78 -2.09 -3.51 -21.49
C SER A 78 -2.91 -4.63 -20.83
N THR A 79 -3.73 -4.33 -19.82
CA THR A 79 -4.50 -5.32 -19.03
C THR A 79 -3.67 -6.46 -18.37
N SER A 80 -2.35 -6.41 -18.40
CA SER A 80 -1.49 -7.39 -17.72
C SER A 80 -0.93 -6.84 -16.41
N TYR A 81 -0.87 -5.51 -16.31
CA TYR A 81 -0.29 -4.79 -15.18
C TYR A 81 -1.34 -3.96 -14.42
N ALA A 82 -1.05 -3.70 -13.16
CA ALA A 82 -1.74 -2.72 -12.34
C ALA A 82 -0.72 -1.88 -11.57
N CYS A 83 -1.13 -0.70 -11.12
CA CYS A 83 -0.28 0.15 -10.31
C CYS A 83 -0.27 -0.36 -8.85
N TYR A 84 0.90 -0.39 -8.23
CA TYR A 84 1.08 -0.66 -6.80
C TYR A 84 1.97 0.40 -6.16
N LEU A 85 1.87 0.55 -4.84
CA LEU A 85 2.80 1.30 -4.02
C LEU A 85 3.82 0.32 -3.44
N ASP A 86 5.11 0.58 -3.62
CA ASP A 86 6.19 -0.16 -2.98
C ASP A 86 6.91 0.71 -1.97
N PHE A 87 7.37 0.11 -0.88
CA PHE A 87 8.32 0.75 0.02
C PHE A 87 9.22 -0.26 0.72
N GLY A 88 10.41 0.19 1.07
CA GLY A 88 11.39 -0.54 1.86
C GLY A 88 12.78 0.09 1.75
N SER A 89 13.63 -0.15 2.74
CA SER A 89 15.03 0.30 2.73
C SER A 89 15.23 1.80 2.44
N GLY A 90 14.30 2.66 2.91
CA GLY A 90 14.37 4.11 2.72
C GLY A 90 13.85 4.61 1.36
N LEU A 91 13.26 3.74 0.54
CA LEU A 91 12.64 4.08 -0.73
C LEU A 91 11.12 3.83 -0.67
N TRP A 92 10.36 4.64 -1.39
CA TRP A 92 8.92 4.47 -1.59
C TRP A 92 8.50 5.08 -2.93
N TYR A 93 7.76 4.33 -3.74
CA TYR A 93 7.35 4.77 -5.08
C TYR A 93 6.15 3.99 -5.60
N PRO A 94 5.34 4.57 -6.49
CA PRO A 94 4.37 3.83 -7.27
C PRO A 94 5.06 3.12 -8.45
N GLY A 95 4.76 1.83 -8.64
CA GLY A 95 5.27 1.00 -9.73
C GLY A 95 4.16 0.31 -10.51
N TRP A 96 4.55 -0.49 -11.50
CA TRP A 96 3.66 -1.33 -12.31
C TRP A 96 4.04 -2.80 -12.15
N GLY A 97 3.08 -3.63 -11.76
CA GLY A 97 3.32 -5.03 -11.45
C GLY A 97 2.31 -5.92 -12.15
N ILE A 98 2.70 -7.16 -12.46
CA ILE A 98 1.80 -8.14 -13.05
C ILE A 98 0.69 -8.46 -12.05
N ARG A 99 -0.56 -8.49 -12.53
CA ARG A 99 -1.75 -8.61 -11.66
C ARG A 99 -1.88 -9.92 -10.89
N ASN A 100 -1.04 -10.92 -11.20
CA ASN A 100 -1.01 -12.19 -10.46
C ASN A 100 -0.13 -12.14 -9.19
N SER A 101 0.57 -11.03 -8.92
CA SER A 101 1.34 -10.88 -7.67
C SER A 101 0.41 -10.72 -6.46
N GLY A 102 0.73 -11.44 -5.38
CA GLY A 102 -0.05 -11.45 -4.14
C GLY A 102 0.23 -10.25 -3.24
N PHE A 103 0.11 -9.02 -3.75
CA PHE A 103 0.23 -7.80 -2.94
C PHE A 103 -1.05 -7.55 -2.11
N PRO A 104 -0.93 -7.15 -0.83
CA PRO A 104 -2.07 -6.72 -0.05
C PRO A 104 -2.75 -5.47 -0.62
N VAL A 105 -3.94 -5.19 -0.12
CA VAL A 105 -4.69 -3.96 -0.39
C VAL A 105 -4.88 -3.23 0.93
N ARG A 106 -4.66 -1.90 0.92
CA ARG A 106 -5.03 -1.01 2.04
C ARG A 106 -6.22 -0.15 1.59
N PRO A 107 -7.47 -0.54 1.93
CA PRO A 107 -8.64 0.18 1.45
C PRO A 107 -8.68 1.62 1.98
N VAL A 108 -9.30 2.50 1.19
CA VAL A 108 -9.58 3.89 1.56
C VAL A 108 -11.09 4.07 1.66
N SER A 109 -11.53 4.87 2.63
CA SER A 109 -12.93 5.29 2.75
C SER A 109 -13.19 6.50 1.85
N GLU A 110 -14.39 6.57 1.28
CA GLU A 110 -14.89 7.81 0.64
C GLU A 110 -15.32 8.86 1.67
#